data_AF-A0A8J6UM59-F1
#
_entry.id   AF-A0A8J6UM59-F1
#
_cell.length_a   1.000
_cell.length_b   1.000
_cell.length_c   1.000
_cell.angle_alpha   90.00
_cell.angle_beta   90.00
_cell.angle_gamma   90.00
#
_symmetry.space_group_name_H-M   'P 1'
#
loop_
_entity.id
_entity.type
_entity.pdbx_description
1 polymer ?
#
loop_
_entity_poly.entity_id
_entity_poly.type
_entity_poly.pdbx_seq_one_letter_code
_entity_poly.pdbx_strand_id
1 'polypeptide(L)'
;MRYRALIVSLLALCLGVLTACSSGPSTTVNRDLLTYEQIRGTGLANTCPQLDETSRGSITVDTGKSYTLNSLCLQPVDFFVKEEGVSKRSQAAYKPAKLVTRQTSSIEAVSGALEPNADGSFTFKEEDGLDFQAITVQLAGGERVPFLFTIKGLVAQTQPGLNGVINTSTDFEGKFKVPSYRTANFLDPKGRGLATGYDNAVALPAQADSDELRRENVKSFDVGKGKISLQVAKVDNTSGEIAGTFESEQPSETDMGSREPVEVKIRGIFYARLEPGQA
;
A
#
# COMPACT_ATOMS: atom_id res chain seq x y z
N MET A 1 -42.83 44.58 2.49
CA MET A 1 -43.20 43.14 2.38
C MET A 1 -43.33 42.66 0.92
N ARG A 2 -42.46 43.09 -0.02
CA ARG A 2 -42.64 42.77 -1.46
C ARG A 2 -41.77 41.63 -2.01
N TYR A 3 -40.81 41.14 -1.23
CA TYR A 3 -39.87 40.10 -1.68
C TYR A 3 -39.94 38.79 -0.88
N ARG A 4 -40.84 38.69 0.10
CA ARG A 4 -40.96 37.50 0.96
C ARG A 4 -41.34 36.25 0.15
N ALA A 5 -42.25 36.37 -0.80
CA ALA A 5 -42.63 35.24 -1.66
C ALA A 5 -41.48 34.78 -2.57
N LEU A 6 -40.70 35.72 -3.11
CA LEU A 6 -39.52 35.45 -3.96
C LEU A 6 -38.37 34.81 -3.19
N ILE A 7 -38.14 35.24 -1.94
CA ILE A 7 -37.11 34.66 -1.08
C ILE A 7 -37.51 33.24 -0.68
N VAL A 8 -38.78 33.00 -0.34
CA VAL A 8 -39.26 31.66 0.04
C VAL A 8 -39.21 30.69 -1.14
N SER A 9 -39.57 31.12 -2.35
CA SER A 9 -39.48 30.26 -3.54
C SER A 9 -38.04 29.97 -3.95
N LEU A 10 -37.13 30.95 -3.83
CA LEU A 10 -35.70 30.73 -4.07
C LEU A 10 -35.09 29.79 -3.02
N LEU A 11 -35.45 29.93 -1.74
CA LEU A 11 -34.99 29.04 -0.68
C LEU A 11 -35.52 27.62 -0.87
N ALA A 12 -36.79 27.46 -1.23
CA ALA A 12 -37.40 26.15 -1.50
C ALA A 12 -36.78 25.47 -2.72
N LEU A 13 -36.42 26.23 -3.76
CA LEU A 13 -35.71 25.72 -4.92
C LEU A 13 -34.27 25.29 -4.54
N CYS A 14 -33.56 26.09 -3.75
CA CYS A 14 -32.22 25.75 -3.28
C CYS A 14 -32.23 24.52 -2.37
N LEU A 15 -33.18 24.39 -1.45
CA LEU A 15 -33.32 23.20 -0.59
C LEU A 15 -33.78 21.97 -1.39
N GLY A 16 -34.63 22.13 -2.40
CA GLY A 16 -35.07 21.05 -3.29
C GLY A 16 -33.95 20.51 -4.19
N VAL A 17 -33.10 21.40 -4.72
CA VAL A 17 -31.94 21.02 -5.55
C VAL A 17 -30.82 20.41 -4.70
N LEU A 18 -30.63 20.87 -3.46
CA LEU A 18 -29.66 20.29 -2.52
C LEU A 18 -30.06 18.88 -2.05
N THR A 19 -31.35 18.58 -1.96
CA THR A 19 -31.86 17.26 -1.52
C THR A 19 -32.06 16.26 -2.66
N ALA A 20 -32.34 16.72 -3.88
CA ALA A 20 -32.44 15.85 -5.06
C ALA A 20 -31.09 15.38 -5.61
N CYS A 21 -30.00 16.09 -5.29
CA CYS A 21 -28.63 15.74 -5.70
C CYS A 21 -27.74 15.27 -4.54
N SER A 22 -28.29 15.11 -3.32
CA SER A 22 -27.58 14.53 -2.17
C SER A 22 -27.76 13.02 -2.07
N SER A 23 -27.77 12.30 -3.19
CA SER A 23 -27.21 10.95 -3.16
C SER A 23 -25.69 11.13 -3.09
N GLY A 24 -25.18 11.42 -1.89
CA GLY A 24 -23.78 11.17 -1.61
C GLY A 24 -23.46 9.73 -2.04
N PRO A 25 -22.27 9.46 -2.60
CA PRO A 25 -21.95 8.10 -3.01
C PRO A 25 -22.20 7.19 -1.80
N SER A 26 -23.09 6.21 -1.95
CA SER A 26 -23.20 5.10 -1.01
C SER A 26 -21.87 4.34 -1.13
N THR A 27 -20.86 4.78 -0.38
CA THR A 27 -19.44 4.45 -0.56
C THR A 27 -19.08 3.05 -0.05
N THR A 28 -19.98 2.38 0.64
CA THR A 28 -19.83 0.99 1.03
C THR A 28 -20.40 0.07 -0.06
N VAL A 29 -19.67 -0.07 -1.18
CA VAL A 29 -19.91 -1.19 -2.11
C VAL A 29 -19.49 -2.46 -1.38
N ASN A 30 -20.48 -3.19 -0.87
CA ASN A 30 -20.25 -4.46 -0.22
C ASN A 30 -19.90 -5.52 -1.28
N ARG A 31 -18.59 -5.74 -1.49
CA ARG A 31 -18.03 -6.69 -2.46
C ARG A 31 -18.59 -8.10 -2.24
N ASP A 32 -18.95 -8.47 -1.01
CA ASP A 32 -19.42 -9.82 -0.64
C ASP A 32 -20.78 -10.16 -1.25
N LEU A 33 -21.55 -9.15 -1.67
CA LEU A 33 -22.85 -9.34 -2.35
C LEU A 33 -22.72 -9.44 -3.87
N LEU A 34 -21.53 -9.21 -4.43
CA LEU A 34 -21.31 -9.17 -5.86
C LEU A 34 -20.67 -10.48 -6.34
N THR A 35 -21.18 -10.99 -7.45
CA THR A 35 -20.59 -12.12 -8.16
C THR A 35 -19.37 -11.68 -8.98
N TYR A 36 -18.53 -12.64 -9.36
CA TYR A 36 -17.37 -12.40 -10.22
C TYR A 36 -17.72 -11.63 -11.51
N GLU A 37 -18.80 -12.02 -12.20
CA GLU A 37 -19.21 -11.38 -13.46
C GLU A 37 -19.69 -9.93 -13.26
N GLN A 38 -20.19 -9.58 -12.07
CA GLN A 38 -20.53 -8.19 -11.73
C GLN A 38 -19.30 -7.33 -11.42
N ILE A 39 -18.20 -7.96 -10.96
CA ILE A 39 -16.94 -7.26 -10.63
C ILE A 39 -16.03 -7.15 -11.86
N ARG A 40 -16.02 -8.16 -12.73
CA ARG A 40 -15.08 -8.27 -13.85
C ARG A 40 -15.13 -7.03 -14.75
N GLY A 41 -13.98 -6.36 -14.89
CA GLY A 41 -13.82 -5.19 -15.76
C GLY A 41 -14.28 -3.85 -15.17
N THR A 42 -14.84 -3.84 -13.96
CA THR A 42 -15.27 -2.59 -13.28
C THR A 42 -14.14 -1.84 -12.58
N GLY A 43 -13.06 -2.55 -12.23
CA GLY A 43 -11.98 -2.05 -11.37
C GLY A 43 -12.18 -2.28 -9.87
N LEU A 44 -13.36 -2.74 -9.44
CA LEU A 44 -13.67 -3.03 -8.03
C LEU A 44 -12.82 -4.17 -7.44
N ALA A 45 -12.25 -5.04 -8.28
CA ALA A 45 -11.35 -6.10 -7.85
C ALA A 45 -10.01 -5.57 -7.28
N ASN A 46 -9.65 -4.31 -7.55
CA ASN A 46 -8.44 -3.68 -7.03
C ASN A 46 -8.75 -2.67 -5.90
N THR A 47 -9.95 -2.72 -5.30
CA THR A 47 -10.35 -1.79 -4.23
C THR A 47 -10.63 -2.51 -2.92
N CYS A 48 -10.03 -2.06 -1.81
CA CYS A 48 -10.25 -2.69 -0.52
C CYS A 48 -11.71 -2.52 -0.04
N PRO A 49 -12.25 -3.47 0.74
CA PRO A 49 -13.51 -3.27 1.45
C PRO A 49 -13.47 -2.02 2.32
N GLN A 50 -14.63 -1.40 2.51
CA GLN A 50 -14.78 -0.22 3.35
C GLN A 50 -15.83 -0.47 4.42
N LEU A 51 -15.60 0.10 5.61
CA LEU A 51 -16.57 0.12 6.69
C LEU A 51 -17.40 1.41 6.66
N ASP A 52 -18.62 1.34 7.16
CA ASP A 52 -19.50 2.50 7.29
C ASP A 52 -18.85 3.59 8.16
N GLU A 53 -19.13 4.87 7.84
CA GLU A 53 -18.52 6.01 8.54
C GLU A 53 -18.90 6.11 10.03
N THR A 54 -19.99 5.45 10.42
CA THR A 54 -20.48 5.34 11.80
C THR A 54 -19.76 4.26 12.61
N SER A 55 -18.91 3.44 11.98
CA SER A 55 -18.20 2.32 12.62
C SER A 55 -17.05 2.85 13.49
N ARG A 56 -17.36 3.26 14.72
CA ARG A 56 -16.39 3.73 15.73
C ARG A 56 -16.39 2.85 16.98
N GLY A 57 -16.53 1.55 16.77
CA GLY A 57 -16.54 0.56 17.84
C GLY A 57 -15.17 0.33 18.46
N SER A 58 -15.10 -0.73 19.27
CA SER A 58 -13.84 -1.25 19.79
C SER A 58 -13.91 -2.78 19.84
N ILE A 59 -12.80 -3.43 19.56
CA ILE A 59 -12.65 -4.90 19.61
C ILE A 59 -11.84 -5.24 20.84
N THR A 60 -12.40 -6.07 21.73
CA THR A 60 -11.66 -6.62 22.86
C THR A 60 -10.93 -7.89 22.44
N VAL A 61 -9.62 -7.86 22.59
CA VAL A 61 -8.69 -8.95 22.32
C VAL A 61 -8.27 -9.55 23.66
N ASP A 62 -8.69 -10.79 23.88
CA ASP A 62 -8.38 -11.56 25.09
C ASP A 62 -6.93 -12.04 25.04
N THR A 63 -6.09 -11.61 25.97
CA THR A 63 -4.67 -11.98 26.00
C THR A 63 -4.43 -13.49 26.22
N GLY A 64 -5.46 -14.24 26.66
CA GLY A 64 -5.41 -15.69 26.77
C GLY A 64 -5.72 -16.46 25.47
N LYS A 65 -6.07 -15.76 24.38
CA LYS A 65 -6.43 -16.37 23.09
C LYS A 65 -5.48 -15.94 22.00
N SER A 66 -5.26 -16.82 21.03
CA SER A 66 -4.60 -16.50 19.77
C SER A 66 -5.56 -15.70 18.89
N TYR A 67 -5.03 -14.71 18.18
CA TYR A 67 -5.76 -13.96 17.16
C TYR A 67 -4.96 -13.96 15.86
N THR A 68 -5.69 -13.93 14.76
CA THR A 68 -5.14 -13.79 13.41
C THR A 68 -5.74 -12.54 12.82
N LEU A 69 -4.88 -11.71 12.21
CA LEU A 69 -5.33 -10.62 11.38
C LEU A 69 -5.39 -11.18 9.95
N ASN A 70 -6.61 -11.30 9.45
CA ASN A 70 -6.93 -11.93 8.19
C ASN A 70 -7.42 -10.89 7.17
N SER A 71 -7.34 -11.24 5.88
CA SER A 71 -7.81 -10.40 4.78
C SER A 71 -7.27 -8.96 4.80
N LEU A 72 -6.03 -8.77 5.26
CA LEU A 72 -5.36 -7.47 5.18
C LEU A 72 -5.28 -7.06 3.71
N CYS A 73 -5.86 -5.91 3.44
CA CYS A 73 -5.90 -5.28 2.14
C CYS A 73 -5.30 -3.87 2.25
N LEU A 74 -4.36 -3.55 1.37
CA LEU A 74 -3.78 -2.21 1.22
C LEU A 74 -4.07 -1.71 -0.19
N GLN A 75 -4.83 -0.63 -0.31
CA GLN A 75 -5.12 0.03 -1.57
C GLN A 75 -4.37 1.36 -1.63
N PRO A 76 -3.26 1.44 -2.37
CA PRO A 76 -2.59 2.70 -2.68
C PRO A 76 -3.52 3.68 -3.40
N VAL A 77 -3.44 4.95 -3.01
CA VAL A 77 -4.18 6.07 -3.61
C VAL A 77 -3.21 7.09 -4.18
N ASP A 78 -2.20 7.48 -3.38
CA ASP A 78 -1.22 8.49 -3.76
C ASP A 78 0.20 7.92 -3.72
N PHE A 79 1.01 8.34 -4.70
CA PHE A 79 2.40 7.94 -4.82
C PHE A 79 3.29 9.17 -4.89
N PHE A 80 4.36 9.15 -4.13
CA PHE A 80 5.36 10.22 -4.12
C PHE A 80 6.74 9.63 -4.27
N VAL A 81 7.59 10.26 -5.08
CA VAL A 81 8.99 9.90 -5.24
C VAL A 81 9.85 11.00 -4.66
N LYS A 82 10.86 10.62 -3.89
CA LYS A 82 11.83 11.55 -3.35
C LYS A 82 12.83 11.94 -4.43
N GLU A 83 12.74 13.18 -4.89
CA GLU A 83 13.74 13.77 -5.79
C GLU A 83 14.77 14.54 -4.97
N GLU A 84 16.04 14.44 -5.38
CA GLU A 84 17.09 15.32 -4.87
C GLU A 84 16.85 16.76 -5.34
N GLY A 85 17.22 17.73 -4.50
CA GLY A 85 17.12 19.13 -4.88
C GLY A 85 18.07 19.48 -6.04
N VAL A 86 17.69 20.48 -6.85
CA VAL A 86 18.46 20.96 -8.03
C VAL A 86 19.89 21.39 -7.68
N SER A 87 20.18 21.65 -6.40
CA SER A 87 21.55 21.83 -5.90
C SER A 87 21.77 20.91 -4.70
N LYS A 88 23.03 20.51 -4.46
CA LYS A 88 23.43 19.72 -3.28
C LYS A 88 23.05 20.36 -1.92
N ARG A 89 22.66 21.64 -1.89
CA ARG A 89 22.23 22.37 -0.69
C ARG A 89 20.70 22.41 -0.52
N SER A 90 19.93 22.01 -1.53
CA SER A 90 18.47 21.97 -1.49
C SER A 90 18.00 20.63 -0.90
N GLN A 91 17.04 20.69 0.03
CA GLN A 91 16.53 19.49 0.68
C GLN A 91 15.78 18.61 -0.32
N ALA A 92 16.03 17.31 -0.28
CA ALA A 92 15.26 16.32 -1.02
C ALA A 92 13.78 16.40 -0.61
N ALA A 93 12.89 16.35 -1.60
CA ALA A 93 11.46 16.52 -1.38
C ALA A 93 10.67 15.45 -2.12
N TYR A 94 9.59 15.00 -1.50
CA TYR A 94 8.62 14.10 -2.12
C TYR A 94 7.81 14.84 -3.18
N LYS A 95 7.89 14.37 -4.42
CA LYS A 95 7.10 14.86 -5.55
C LYS A 95 6.00 13.88 -5.90
N PRO A 96 4.78 14.36 -6.19
CA PRO A 96 3.70 13.48 -6.62
C PRO A 96 4.04 12.81 -7.95
N ALA A 97 3.75 11.51 -8.05
CA ALA A 97 3.93 10.72 -9.26
C ALA A 97 2.61 10.03 -9.64
N LYS A 98 2.39 9.85 -10.94
CA LYS A 98 1.15 9.25 -11.47
C LYS A 98 1.35 7.76 -11.72
N LEU A 99 0.42 6.94 -11.24
CA LEU A 99 0.38 5.51 -11.54
C LEU A 99 0.20 5.27 -13.05
N VAL A 100 1.06 4.46 -13.66
CA VAL A 100 0.99 4.11 -15.10
C VAL A 100 0.79 2.61 -15.36
N THR A 101 0.69 1.81 -14.30
CA THR A 101 0.49 0.35 -14.36
C THR A 101 -0.97 -0.09 -14.24
N ARG A 102 -1.91 0.86 -14.27
CA ARG A 102 -3.37 0.64 -14.17
C ARG A 102 -3.79 0.12 -12.79
N GLN A 103 -4.96 -0.52 -12.69
CA GLN A 103 -5.55 -1.03 -11.45
C GLN A 103 -4.96 -2.39 -11.06
N THR A 104 -3.67 -2.41 -10.74
CA THR A 104 -2.90 -3.62 -10.35
C THR A 104 -1.99 -3.32 -9.16
N SER A 105 -2.45 -2.45 -8.26
CA SER A 105 -1.61 -1.82 -7.22
C SER A 105 -1.92 -2.30 -5.82
N SER A 106 -3.06 -2.95 -5.61
CA SER A 106 -3.51 -3.33 -4.27
C SER A 106 -2.86 -4.63 -3.81
N ILE A 107 -2.52 -4.67 -2.53
CA ILE A 107 -2.15 -5.88 -1.78
C ILE A 107 -3.43 -6.39 -1.14
N GLU A 108 -3.73 -7.68 -1.28
CA GLU A 108 -4.98 -8.28 -0.78
C GLU A 108 -4.71 -9.65 -0.15
N ALA A 109 -5.67 -10.15 0.62
CA ALA A 109 -5.66 -11.49 1.21
C ALA A 109 -4.42 -11.78 2.06
N VAL A 110 -3.82 -10.75 2.66
CA VAL A 110 -2.69 -10.94 3.58
C VAL A 110 -3.19 -11.39 4.94
N SER A 111 -2.53 -12.38 5.51
CA SER A 111 -2.87 -12.99 6.79
C SER A 111 -1.64 -13.14 7.66
N GLY A 112 -1.85 -13.21 8.96
CA GLY A 112 -0.77 -13.44 9.91
C GLY A 112 -1.19 -13.34 11.37
N ALA A 113 -0.29 -13.79 12.25
CA ALA A 113 -0.53 -13.81 13.69
C ALA A 113 -0.61 -12.40 14.27
N LEU A 114 -1.56 -12.20 15.20
CA LEU A 114 -1.66 -11.02 16.04
C LEU A 114 -1.37 -11.42 17.49
N GLU A 115 -0.14 -11.17 17.93
CA GLU A 115 0.35 -11.61 19.24
C GLU A 115 0.26 -10.49 20.28
N PRO A 116 -0.29 -10.74 21.48
CA PRO A 116 -0.23 -9.79 22.58
C PRO A 116 1.20 -9.70 23.16
N ASN A 117 1.65 -8.50 23.48
CA ASN A 117 2.93 -8.22 24.13
C ASN A 117 2.72 -7.93 25.63
N ALA A 118 3.78 -8.08 26.43
CA ALA A 118 3.74 -7.88 27.88
C ALA A 118 3.44 -6.43 28.32
N ASP A 119 3.70 -5.45 27.45
CA ASP A 119 3.42 -4.02 27.68
C ASP A 119 2.00 -3.60 27.25
N GLY A 120 1.16 -4.57 26.87
CA GLY A 120 -0.20 -4.35 26.42
C GLY A 120 -0.33 -3.84 24.98
N SER A 121 0.76 -3.83 24.19
CA SER A 121 0.70 -3.68 22.73
C SER A 121 0.41 -5.01 22.03
N PHE A 122 0.14 -4.96 20.72
CA PHE A 122 0.05 -6.14 19.85
C PHE A 122 1.14 -6.11 18.79
N THR A 123 1.66 -7.28 18.43
CA THR A 123 2.55 -7.47 17.28
C THR A 123 1.82 -8.25 16.20
N PHE A 124 1.58 -7.62 15.06
CA PHE A 124 1.19 -8.31 13.83
C PHE A 124 2.44 -8.83 13.11
N LYS A 125 2.43 -10.12 12.75
CA LYS A 125 3.46 -10.76 11.92
C LYS A 125 2.79 -11.32 10.67
N GLU A 126 3.15 -10.78 9.52
CA GLU A 126 2.70 -11.28 8.23
C GLU A 126 3.27 -12.67 7.94
N GLU A 127 2.44 -13.55 7.39
CA GLU A 127 2.76 -14.96 7.11
C GLU A 127 2.52 -15.36 5.65
N ASP A 128 1.38 -14.97 5.08
CA ASP A 128 1.00 -15.33 3.71
C ASP A 128 0.04 -14.31 3.08
N GLY A 129 -0.07 -14.33 1.75
CA GLY A 129 -1.04 -13.55 0.97
C GLY A 129 -0.47 -12.94 -0.31
N LEU A 130 -1.26 -12.07 -0.96
CA LEU A 130 -0.80 -11.28 -2.12
C LEU A 130 -0.10 -10.01 -1.63
N ASP A 131 1.02 -10.21 -0.96
CA ASP A 131 1.82 -9.24 -0.20
C ASP A 131 2.78 -8.37 -1.05
N PHE A 132 2.67 -8.41 -2.39
CA PHE A 132 3.43 -7.54 -3.28
C PHE A 132 2.75 -7.25 -4.62
N GLN A 133 3.08 -6.10 -5.21
CA GLN A 133 2.73 -5.70 -6.57
C GLN A 133 3.89 -4.97 -7.24
N ALA A 134 4.16 -5.30 -8.49
CA ALA A 134 5.12 -4.56 -9.32
C ALA A 134 4.43 -3.31 -9.89
N ILE A 135 4.83 -2.13 -9.41
CA ILE A 135 4.21 -0.85 -9.77
C ILE A 135 5.21 0.02 -10.51
N THR A 136 4.71 0.74 -11.51
CA THR A 136 5.43 1.87 -12.12
C THR A 136 4.62 3.15 -11.97
N VAL A 137 5.28 4.19 -11.46
CA VAL A 137 4.77 5.56 -11.42
C VAL A 137 5.60 6.46 -12.33
N GLN A 138 5.02 7.57 -12.76
CA GLN A 138 5.64 8.53 -13.66
C GLN A 138 5.64 9.92 -13.05
N LEU A 139 6.83 10.54 -12.99
CA LEU A 139 7.02 11.91 -12.55
C LEU A 139 6.58 12.91 -13.62
N ALA A 140 6.42 14.18 -13.25
CA ALA A 140 5.99 15.23 -14.18
C ALA A 140 6.94 15.39 -15.39
N GLY A 141 8.23 15.10 -15.21
CA GLY A 141 9.24 15.08 -16.28
C GLY A 141 9.18 13.89 -17.23
N GLY A 142 8.27 12.93 -17.01
CA GLY A 142 8.16 11.72 -17.83
C GLY A 142 9.03 10.55 -17.36
N GLU A 143 9.91 10.77 -16.39
CA GLU A 143 10.70 9.71 -15.76
C GLU A 143 9.78 8.67 -15.10
N ARG A 144 10.07 7.40 -15.37
CA ARG A 144 9.34 6.26 -14.81
C ARG A 144 10.14 5.66 -13.67
N VAL A 145 9.48 5.53 -12.52
CA VAL A 145 10.02 4.93 -11.32
C VAL A 145 9.26 3.64 -11.05
N PRO A 146 9.77 2.49 -11.52
CA PRO A 146 9.29 1.19 -11.10
C PRO A 146 9.79 0.85 -9.69
N PHE A 147 8.92 0.20 -8.92
CA PHE A 147 9.20 -0.28 -7.58
C PHE A 147 8.30 -1.48 -7.26
N LEU A 148 8.71 -2.28 -6.28
CA LEU A 148 7.95 -3.44 -5.83
C LEU A 148 7.17 -3.07 -4.57
N PHE A 149 5.94 -2.55 -4.69
CA PHE A 149 5.12 -2.27 -3.51
C PHE A 149 4.90 -3.57 -2.75
N THR A 150 5.28 -3.64 -1.48
CA THR A 150 5.23 -4.90 -0.73
C THR A 150 5.13 -4.67 0.76
N ILE A 151 4.66 -5.71 1.48
CA ILE A 151 4.77 -5.82 2.93
C ILE A 151 5.40 -7.17 3.35
N LYS A 152 6.25 -7.75 2.50
CA LYS A 152 6.91 -9.04 2.75
C LYS A 152 7.64 -9.10 4.08
N GLY A 153 7.29 -10.09 4.90
CA GLY A 153 7.83 -10.27 6.24
C GLY A 153 7.57 -9.08 7.15
N LEU A 154 6.40 -8.45 7.03
CA LEU A 154 5.99 -7.32 7.86
C LEU A 154 5.90 -7.77 9.32
N VAL A 155 6.58 -7.02 10.19
CA VAL A 155 6.36 -7.06 11.63
C VAL A 155 5.96 -5.66 12.05
N ALA A 156 4.71 -5.50 12.49
CA ALA A 156 4.13 -4.23 12.89
C ALA A 156 3.61 -4.28 14.32
N GLN A 157 3.91 -3.27 15.11
CA GLN A 157 3.53 -3.18 16.52
C GLN A 157 2.59 -2.01 16.76
N THR A 158 1.65 -2.20 17.67
CA THR A 158 0.82 -1.11 18.15
C THR A 158 1.50 -0.31 19.25
N GLN A 159 0.88 0.80 19.65
CA GLN A 159 1.29 1.53 20.84
C GLN A 159 1.12 0.65 22.11
N PRO A 160 1.96 0.84 23.13
CA PRO A 160 1.82 0.18 24.43
C PRO A 160 0.58 0.67 25.18
N GLY A 161 0.10 -0.13 26.15
CA GLY A 161 -1.00 0.27 27.03
C GLY A 161 -2.40 0.24 26.41
N LEU A 162 -2.61 -0.49 25.31
CA LEU A 162 -3.94 -0.69 24.74
C LEU A 162 -4.84 -1.59 25.60
N ASN A 163 -4.25 -2.34 26.55
CA ASN A 163 -4.96 -3.17 27.53
C ASN A 163 -5.99 -4.12 26.92
N GLY A 164 -5.67 -4.75 25.78
CA GLY A 164 -6.59 -5.69 25.15
C GLY A 164 -7.65 -5.04 24.27
N VAL A 165 -7.54 -3.76 23.90
CA VAL A 165 -8.58 -3.06 23.13
C VAL A 165 -8.02 -2.44 21.85
N ILE A 166 -8.62 -2.78 20.71
CA ILE A 166 -8.36 -2.14 19.42
C ILE A 166 -9.51 -1.19 19.11
N ASN A 167 -9.20 0.08 18.84
CA ASN A 167 -10.16 1.15 18.57
C ASN A 167 -9.58 2.14 17.53
N THR A 168 -10.27 3.25 17.28
CA THR A 168 -9.84 4.28 16.30
C THR A 168 -8.64 5.13 16.74
N SER A 169 -8.00 4.80 17.86
CA SER A 169 -6.74 5.39 18.33
C SER A 169 -5.59 4.38 18.30
N THR A 170 -5.84 3.17 17.79
CA THR A 170 -4.83 2.15 17.57
C THR A 170 -4.13 2.39 16.24
N ASP A 171 -2.81 2.48 16.25
CA ASP A 171 -2.01 2.48 15.04
C ASP A 171 -1.02 1.33 15.08
N PHE A 172 -0.67 0.78 13.91
CA PHE A 172 0.39 -0.22 13.78
C PHE A 172 1.57 0.42 13.05
N GLU A 173 2.76 0.34 13.62
CA GLU A 173 4.00 0.77 12.97
C GLU A 173 4.94 -0.42 12.81
N GLY A 174 5.46 -0.60 11.60
CA GLY A 174 6.22 -1.80 11.27
C GLY A 174 7.28 -1.61 10.23
N LYS A 175 8.10 -2.64 10.09
CA LYS A 175 9.13 -2.77 9.06
C LYS A 175 8.92 -4.07 8.28
N PHE A 176 9.29 -4.02 7.01
CA PHE A 176 9.16 -5.15 6.09
C PHE A 176 10.38 -5.20 5.15
N LYS A 177 10.56 -6.34 4.48
CA LYS A 177 11.63 -6.56 3.50
C LYS A 177 11.14 -6.14 2.11
N VAL A 178 12.04 -5.56 1.34
CA VAL A 178 11.79 -5.20 -0.07
C VAL A 178 12.79 -5.97 -0.91
N PRO A 179 12.41 -7.16 -1.43
CA PRO A 179 13.31 -7.91 -2.31
C PRO A 179 13.52 -7.16 -3.63
N SER A 180 14.55 -7.55 -4.38
CA SER A 180 14.81 -7.00 -5.71
C SER A 180 13.57 -7.08 -6.59
N TYR A 181 13.29 -6.00 -7.34
CA TYR A 181 12.19 -5.92 -8.30
C TYR A 181 12.26 -7.04 -9.36
N ARG A 182 13.47 -7.48 -9.71
CA ARG A 182 13.72 -8.60 -10.62
C ARG A 182 14.34 -9.77 -9.84
N THR A 183 13.81 -10.97 -10.06
CA THR A 183 14.40 -12.19 -9.50
C THR A 183 15.63 -12.64 -10.28
N ALA A 184 16.36 -13.61 -9.75
CA ALA A 184 17.68 -14.00 -10.25
C ALA A 184 17.69 -14.51 -11.71
N ASN A 185 16.55 -14.97 -12.23
CA ASN A 185 16.43 -15.48 -13.60
C ASN A 185 16.08 -14.40 -14.64
N PHE A 186 15.88 -13.15 -14.23
CA PHE A 186 15.64 -12.06 -15.17
C PHE A 186 16.87 -11.82 -16.04
N LEU A 187 16.63 -11.63 -17.35
CA LEU A 187 17.65 -11.28 -18.33
C LEU A 187 17.44 -9.85 -18.79
N ASP A 188 18.49 -9.06 -18.76
CA ASP A 188 18.50 -7.74 -19.37
C ASP A 188 18.40 -7.82 -20.91
N PRO A 189 18.21 -6.69 -21.62
CA PRO A 189 18.08 -6.71 -23.09
C PRO A 189 19.29 -7.26 -23.85
N LYS A 190 20.44 -7.42 -23.18
CA LYS A 190 21.66 -8.01 -23.73
C LYS A 190 21.84 -9.47 -23.30
N GLY A 191 20.84 -10.06 -22.65
CA GLY A 191 20.86 -11.45 -22.20
C GLY A 191 21.72 -11.67 -20.96
N ARG A 192 22.07 -10.62 -20.21
CA ARG A 192 22.84 -10.73 -18.96
C ARG A 192 21.90 -10.87 -17.78
N GLY A 193 22.22 -11.72 -16.82
CA GLY A 193 21.39 -11.97 -15.65
C GLY A 193 22.24 -12.40 -14.44
N LEU A 194 21.56 -12.73 -13.34
CA LEU A 194 22.24 -13.10 -12.09
C LEU A 194 22.50 -14.60 -12.00
N ALA A 195 21.45 -15.42 -12.08
CA ALA A 195 21.56 -16.88 -12.00
C ALA A 195 21.72 -17.56 -13.37
N THR A 196 21.42 -16.83 -14.44
CA THR A 196 21.48 -17.29 -15.83
C THR A 196 21.76 -16.12 -16.76
N GLY A 197 22.12 -16.40 -18.00
CA GLY A 197 22.49 -15.40 -19.01
C GLY A 197 24.01 -15.22 -19.15
N TYR A 198 24.39 -14.25 -19.98
CA TYR A 198 25.78 -13.85 -20.16
C TYR A 198 26.30 -13.09 -18.94
N ASP A 199 27.59 -13.26 -18.66
CA ASP A 199 28.31 -12.57 -17.58
C ASP A 199 29.02 -11.30 -18.05
N ASN A 200 29.03 -11.03 -19.37
CA ASN A 200 29.69 -9.88 -19.97
C ASN A 200 28.93 -9.26 -21.16
N ALA A 201 29.49 -8.19 -21.73
CA ALA A 201 28.91 -7.50 -22.88
C ALA A 201 29.30 -8.17 -24.21
N VAL A 202 28.70 -9.33 -24.52
CA VAL A 202 29.00 -10.17 -25.70
C VAL A 202 28.92 -9.44 -27.06
N ALA A 203 28.19 -8.33 -27.14
CA ALA A 203 28.09 -7.52 -28.36
C ALA A 203 29.30 -6.60 -28.60
N LEU A 204 30.16 -6.43 -27.60
CA LEU A 204 31.36 -5.58 -27.63
C LEU A 204 32.58 -6.43 -27.26
N PRO A 205 32.99 -7.42 -28.08
CA PRO A 205 34.00 -8.40 -27.68
C PRO A 205 35.35 -7.78 -27.26
N ALA A 206 35.74 -6.66 -27.85
CA ALA A 206 36.98 -5.96 -27.49
C ALA A 206 36.92 -5.22 -26.14
N GLN A 207 35.71 -4.98 -25.60
CA GLN A 207 35.46 -4.24 -24.37
C GLN A 207 34.58 -5.03 -23.39
N ALA A 208 34.38 -6.33 -23.62
CA ALA A 208 33.31 -7.09 -22.97
C ALA A 208 33.38 -7.04 -21.44
N ASP A 209 34.61 -7.03 -20.91
CA ASP A 209 34.94 -7.01 -19.48
C ASP A 209 35.59 -5.69 -19.04
N SER A 210 35.31 -4.58 -19.74
CA SER A 210 35.83 -3.28 -19.31
C SER A 210 35.29 -2.90 -17.93
N ASP A 211 36.13 -2.23 -17.12
CA ASP A 211 35.73 -1.78 -15.79
C ASP A 211 34.51 -0.83 -15.82
N GLU A 212 34.33 -0.12 -16.94
CA GLU A 212 33.19 0.76 -17.19
C GLU A 212 31.87 0.01 -17.31
N LEU A 213 31.87 -1.24 -17.81
CA LEU A 213 30.68 -2.08 -17.98
C LEU A 213 30.46 -3.04 -16.82
N ARG A 214 31.38 -3.08 -15.84
CA ARG A 214 31.34 -4.02 -14.72
C ARG A 214 30.05 -3.88 -13.92
N ARG A 215 29.55 -2.65 -13.75
CA ARG A 215 28.30 -2.38 -13.00
C ARG A 215 27.08 -2.99 -13.69
N GLU A 216 27.06 -2.97 -15.02
CA GLU A 216 25.96 -3.48 -15.84
C GLU A 216 26.10 -4.98 -16.11
N ASN A 217 27.31 -5.52 -16.12
CA ASN A 217 27.60 -6.94 -16.32
C ASN A 217 27.30 -7.77 -15.06
N VAL A 218 27.76 -7.30 -13.90
CA VAL A 218 27.60 -8.03 -12.62
C VAL A 218 26.29 -7.64 -11.96
N LYS A 219 25.25 -8.45 -12.19
CA LYS A 219 23.93 -8.24 -11.59
C LYS A 219 23.96 -8.51 -10.08
N SER A 220 23.21 -7.74 -9.31
CA SER A 220 23.00 -7.96 -7.87
C SER A 220 21.54 -8.27 -7.54
N PHE A 221 21.33 -8.95 -6.41
CA PHE A 221 20.02 -9.11 -5.79
C PHE A 221 20.01 -8.33 -4.47
N ASP A 222 19.60 -7.08 -4.56
CA ASP A 222 19.56 -6.19 -3.39
C ASP A 222 18.26 -6.42 -2.60
N VAL A 223 18.37 -6.52 -1.28
CA VAL A 223 17.21 -6.61 -0.38
C VAL A 223 17.17 -5.35 0.47
N GLY A 224 16.20 -4.49 0.15
CA GLY A 224 15.90 -3.27 0.89
C GLY A 224 15.05 -3.52 2.13
N LYS A 225 14.80 -2.45 2.86
CA LYS A 225 13.87 -2.41 3.99
C LYS A 225 12.87 -1.28 3.76
N GLY A 226 11.61 -1.55 4.05
CA GLY A 226 10.57 -0.53 4.08
C GLY A 226 10.02 -0.37 5.50
N LYS A 227 9.24 0.69 5.69
CA LYS A 227 8.48 0.95 6.91
C LYS A 227 7.05 1.34 6.54
N ILE A 228 6.11 1.01 7.41
CA ILE A 228 4.68 1.31 7.22
C ILE A 228 4.06 1.73 8.54
N SER A 229 3.12 2.66 8.46
CA SER A 229 2.20 3.04 9.53
C SER A 229 0.77 2.80 9.05
N LEU A 230 0.00 2.01 9.80
CA LEU A 230 -1.42 1.75 9.58
C LEU A 230 -2.20 2.46 10.69
N GLN A 231 -3.04 3.42 10.35
CA GLN A 231 -3.81 4.23 11.30
C GLN A 231 -5.28 3.80 11.29
N VAL A 232 -5.74 3.15 12.36
CA VAL A 232 -7.13 2.64 12.41
C VAL A 232 -8.08 3.81 12.55
N ALA A 233 -9.00 3.97 11.60
CA ALA A 233 -9.98 5.04 11.60
C ALA A 233 -11.41 4.55 11.86
N LYS A 234 -11.68 3.28 11.57
CA LYS A 234 -12.99 2.64 11.65
C LYS A 234 -12.84 1.24 12.25
N VAL A 235 -13.79 0.87 13.11
CA VAL A 235 -13.83 -0.42 13.79
C VAL A 235 -15.28 -0.89 13.88
N ASP A 236 -15.54 -2.10 13.39
CA ASP A 236 -16.77 -2.83 13.61
C ASP A 236 -16.51 -3.96 14.62
N ASN A 237 -17.14 -3.85 15.79
CA ASN A 237 -16.97 -4.82 16.87
C ASN A 237 -17.74 -6.13 16.65
N THR A 238 -18.73 -6.15 15.76
CA THR A 238 -19.58 -7.31 15.50
C THR A 238 -18.89 -8.27 14.55
N SER A 239 -18.29 -7.75 13.50
CA SER A 239 -17.56 -8.53 12.49
C SER A 239 -16.06 -8.68 12.77
N GLY A 240 -15.52 -7.90 13.72
CA GLY A 240 -14.09 -7.86 14.00
C GLY A 240 -13.29 -7.08 12.94
N GLU A 241 -13.95 -6.27 12.12
CA GLU A 241 -13.32 -5.56 11.02
C GLU A 241 -12.72 -4.23 11.47
N ILE A 242 -11.57 -3.90 10.90
CA ILE A 242 -10.89 -2.62 11.06
C ILE A 242 -10.56 -2.03 9.69
N ALA A 243 -10.66 -0.71 9.57
CA ALA A 243 -10.26 -0.01 8.36
C ALA A 243 -9.67 1.35 8.70
N GLY A 244 -8.85 1.88 7.80
CA GLY A 244 -8.14 3.12 8.05
C GLY A 244 -7.27 3.57 6.89
N THR A 245 -6.26 4.36 7.22
CA THR A 245 -5.29 4.88 6.26
C THR A 245 -3.91 4.30 6.52
N PHE A 246 -3.08 4.22 5.48
CA PHE A 246 -1.68 3.85 5.65
C PHE A 246 -0.74 4.83 4.97
N GLU A 247 0.47 4.94 5.53
CA GLU A 247 1.62 5.53 4.89
C GLU A 247 2.77 4.53 4.90
N SER A 248 3.36 4.26 3.74
CA SER A 248 4.50 3.36 3.57
C SER A 248 5.64 4.08 2.87
N GLU A 249 6.87 3.80 3.30
CA GLU A 249 8.11 4.28 2.67
C GLU A 249 9.01 3.09 2.35
N GLN A 250 9.47 3.00 1.11
CA GLN A 250 10.34 1.91 0.64
C GLN A 250 11.22 2.34 -0.56
N PRO A 251 12.34 1.65 -0.81
CA PRO A 251 13.15 1.91 -2.01
C PRO A 251 12.45 1.48 -3.31
N SER A 252 12.81 2.14 -4.41
CA SER A 252 12.47 1.73 -5.78
C SER A 252 13.35 0.59 -6.29
N GLU A 253 13.17 0.18 -7.56
CA GLU A 253 14.11 -0.77 -8.18
C GLU A 253 15.53 -0.19 -8.31
N THR A 254 16.52 -1.08 -8.34
CA THR A 254 17.95 -0.79 -8.60
C THR A 254 18.42 -1.25 -9.98
N ASP A 255 17.52 -1.81 -10.81
CA ASP A 255 17.87 -2.51 -12.07
C ASP A 255 19.01 -3.54 -11.86
N MET A 256 18.82 -4.39 -10.84
CA MET A 256 19.79 -5.41 -10.42
C MET A 256 21.19 -4.85 -10.15
N GLY A 257 21.27 -3.70 -9.44
CA GLY A 257 22.52 -3.04 -9.05
C GLY A 257 23.05 -1.98 -10.03
N SER A 258 22.40 -1.84 -11.19
CA SER A 258 22.84 -0.91 -12.23
C SER A 258 22.59 0.57 -11.86
N ARG A 259 21.69 0.85 -10.91
CA ARG A 259 21.39 2.21 -10.43
C ARG A 259 21.02 2.24 -8.95
N GLU A 260 21.14 3.42 -8.34
CA GLU A 260 20.69 3.64 -6.97
C GLU A 260 19.16 3.68 -6.89
N PRO A 261 18.56 3.12 -5.82
CA PRO A 261 17.13 3.23 -5.61
C PRO A 261 16.75 4.64 -5.11
N VAL A 262 15.58 5.12 -5.53
CA VAL A 262 14.95 6.32 -4.97
C VAL A 262 13.92 5.93 -3.92
N GLU A 263 13.69 6.80 -2.93
CA GLU A 263 12.70 6.56 -1.87
C GLU A 263 11.29 6.85 -2.42
N VAL A 264 10.39 5.87 -2.30
CA VAL A 264 8.99 5.96 -2.71
C VAL A 264 8.12 5.97 -1.46
N LYS A 265 7.24 6.97 -1.37
CA LYS A 265 6.19 7.06 -0.36
C LYS A 265 4.84 6.73 -0.98
N ILE A 266 4.12 5.83 -0.35
CA ILE A 266 2.80 5.36 -0.77
C ILE A 266 1.82 5.72 0.35
N ARG A 267 0.71 6.35 -0.02
CA ARG A 267 -0.42 6.59 0.88
C ARG A 267 -1.67 5.94 0.34
N GLY A 268 -2.51 5.44 1.22
CA GLY A 268 -3.74 4.80 0.80
C GLY A 268 -4.64 4.44 1.96
N ILE A 269 -5.59 3.54 1.67
CA ILE A 269 -6.52 2.99 2.65
C ILE A 269 -6.21 1.52 2.91
N PHE A 270 -6.53 1.05 4.10
CA PHE A 270 -6.44 -0.36 4.43
C PHE A 270 -7.73 -0.88 5.05
N TYR A 271 -7.88 -2.20 4.96
CA TYR A 271 -8.91 -2.98 5.60
C TYR A 271 -8.28 -4.26 6.15
N ALA A 272 -8.77 -4.75 7.28
CA ALA A 272 -8.44 -6.06 7.81
C ALA A 272 -9.57 -6.59 8.69
N ARG A 273 -9.57 -7.89 8.95
CA ARG A 273 -10.50 -8.54 9.87
C ARG A 273 -9.73 -9.30 10.94
N LEU A 274 -10.08 -9.08 12.20
CA LEU A 274 -9.55 -9.82 13.33
C LEU A 274 -10.43 -11.04 13.57
N GLU A 275 -9.80 -12.20 13.61
CA GLU A 275 -10.46 -13.48 13.86
C GLU A 275 -9.74 -14.19 15.03
N PRO A 276 -10.47 -14.93 15.89
CA PRO A 276 -9.83 -15.84 16.83
C PRO A 276 -8.98 -16.85 16.05
N GLY A 277 -7.73 -17.02 16.42
CA GLY A 277 -6.82 -17.96 15.76
C GLY A 277 -7.35 -19.38 15.91
N GLN A 278 -7.29 -20.18 14.83
CA GLN A 278 -7.61 -21.60 14.91
C GLN A 278 -6.56 -22.29 15.79
N ALA A 279 -7.04 -23.07 16.77
CA ALA A 279 -6.20 -23.87 17.65
C ALA A 279 -5.58 -25.08 16.92
#